data_AF-A0A6N2M9L8-F1
#
_entry.id   AF-A0A6N2M9L8-F1
#
_cell.length_a   1.000
_cell.length_b   1.000
_cell.length_c   1.000
_cell.angle_alpha   90.00
_cell.angle_beta   90.00
_cell.angle_gamma   90.00
#
_symmetry.space_group_name_H-M   'P 1'
#
loop_
_entity.id
_entity.type
_entity.pdbx_description
1 polymer ?
#
loop_
_entity_poly.entity_id
_entity_poly.type
_entity_poly.pdbx_seq_one_letter_code
_entity_poly.pdbx_strand_id
1 'polypeptide(L)'
;MIEGFKFRSMLLNWSVMKWAKVFRSLIDDQENILFMRVLFCKIRCPFICFCKPSPRIYGPGPGPLKLENSPHVPSTAVISVVVADASYDDDHVLNDSVEVKEGNAGVYGEEPQAQNGLKSSLKKAGFDSKEVDKKKVRWIDSLGKELVEIREFESSLYDHLLLIGTLSLLSLYFVIKTFKERLFPNPHLPPGSLGWPLIGESLEFLRSGHSPQPERFTRDRMEKYNPQVFKTSLLGESMAVFCGPAGNKFLFSNENKLVNLWWPRSVKKLLESSLVNVVGDEAKKMKRMIMTSLDQDALKRYVGRMDLATQHHIRKHWEGQEEVKVYPTVNLYTFELSCHLFASIDDPIQVSKLAHQFHIFLKGVIHFPINIPGTRFYSASKAANEIKKELRLIARQRRDALDKKIASPGQDLLSHLLLSTDAGGRFLSESEIVDNLLLLLFASHDTTTSVITCVIKYLAELPEVFEMVLREQLDIAKSKEAGELLKWEDIQKMRYSWNVVYEVLRLMPPIRGAFREAIVDFTYAGYTIPKGWKLCWTPASTTKDPGFFPNAEDFVASRYEGAGPAPYSFVPFGGGPRICMGNEYARPQILVFLHNIVKRFKWDLLIPDEKIPYDPMPAPSQGLPVRLQPRQSSA
;
A
#
# COMPACT_ATOMS: atom_id res chain seq x y z
N MET A 1 3.69 1.67 40.73
CA MET A 1 2.57 1.52 39.76
C MET A 1 1.26 1.73 40.51
N ILE A 2 0.68 2.95 40.52
CA ILE A 2 -0.68 3.24 41.04
C ILE A 2 -1.11 4.69 40.68
N GLU A 3 -0.20 5.67 40.75
CA GLU A 3 -0.55 7.09 40.60
C GLU A 3 -1.03 7.49 39.19
N GLY A 4 -0.49 6.84 38.15
CA GLY A 4 -0.89 7.06 36.75
C GLY A 4 -2.38 6.79 36.45
N PHE A 5 -3.13 6.17 37.38
CA PHE A 5 -4.57 5.98 37.24
C PHE A 5 -5.39 7.25 37.59
N LYS A 6 -4.90 8.11 38.50
CA LYS A 6 -5.65 9.32 38.92
C LYS A 6 -5.68 10.41 37.84
N PHE A 7 -4.62 10.54 37.03
CA PHE A 7 -4.58 11.54 35.96
C PHE A 7 -5.54 11.22 34.79
N ARG A 8 -5.84 9.93 34.56
CA ARG A 8 -6.78 9.51 33.51
C ARG A 8 -8.25 9.80 33.84
N SER A 9 -8.65 9.81 35.12
CA SER A 9 -10.05 10.11 35.47
C SER A 9 -10.38 11.61 35.40
N MET A 10 -9.43 12.49 35.73
CA MET A 10 -9.62 13.95 35.62
C MET A 10 -9.88 14.40 34.18
N LEU A 11 -9.10 13.91 33.22
CA LEU A 11 -9.30 14.24 31.79
C LEU A 11 -10.63 13.70 31.23
N LEU A 12 -11.12 12.57 31.74
CA LEU A 12 -12.44 12.06 31.39
C LEU A 12 -13.56 12.97 31.94
N ASN A 13 -13.48 13.33 33.22
CA ASN A 13 -14.46 14.22 33.86
C ASN A 13 -14.52 15.61 33.23
N TRP A 14 -13.39 16.16 32.75
CA TRP A 14 -13.39 17.46 32.07
C TRP A 14 -14.14 17.44 30.73
N SER A 15 -13.98 16.37 29.94
CA SER A 15 -14.75 16.15 28.72
C SER A 15 -16.23 15.89 29.02
N VAL A 16 -16.55 15.08 30.02
CA VAL A 16 -17.94 14.79 30.43
C VAL A 16 -18.66 16.07 30.89
N MET A 17 -17.99 16.96 31.63
CA MET A 17 -18.58 18.26 32.00
C MET A 17 -18.78 19.20 30.81
N LYS A 18 -17.95 19.11 29.76
CA LYS A 18 -18.17 19.86 28.50
C LYS A 18 -19.42 19.35 27.77
N TRP A 19 -19.57 18.04 27.63
CA TRP A 19 -20.78 17.43 27.06
C TRP A 19 -22.02 17.68 27.93
N ALA A 20 -21.91 17.68 29.25
CA ALA A 20 -23.01 18.01 30.15
C ALA A 20 -23.47 19.49 30.06
N LYS A 21 -22.58 20.42 29.67
CA LYS A 21 -22.99 21.80 29.32
C LYS A 21 -23.74 21.87 27.99
N VAL A 22 -23.30 21.13 26.97
CA VAL A 22 -24.02 21.03 25.69
C VAL A 22 -25.40 20.40 25.90
N PHE A 23 -25.50 19.32 26.68
CA PHE A 23 -26.78 18.71 27.02
C PHE A 23 -27.70 19.63 27.84
N ARG A 24 -27.15 20.48 28.74
CA ARG A 24 -27.98 21.45 29.48
C ARG A 24 -28.50 22.57 28.56
N SER A 25 -27.69 23.01 27.61
CA SER A 25 -28.10 23.93 26.54
C SER A 25 -29.17 23.37 25.59
N LEU A 26 -29.44 22.06 25.63
CA LEU A 26 -30.51 21.37 24.89
C LEU A 26 -31.74 21.07 25.76
N ILE A 27 -31.75 21.50 27.03
CA ILE A 27 -32.82 21.26 28.02
C ILE A 27 -33.52 22.56 28.44
N ASP A 28 -32.86 23.71 28.32
CA ASP A 28 -33.44 25.03 28.65
C ASP A 28 -34.34 25.62 27.53
N ASP A 29 -34.52 24.92 26.40
CA ASP A 29 -35.36 25.39 25.28
C ASP A 29 -36.82 24.91 25.44
N GLN A 30 -37.77 25.85 25.49
CA GLN A 30 -38.97 25.69 26.32
C GLN A 30 -40.09 24.81 25.72
N GLU A 31 -40.01 24.41 24.45
CA GLU A 31 -41.08 23.66 23.78
C GLU A 31 -41.10 22.15 24.10
N ASN A 32 -39.99 21.56 24.54
CA ASN A 32 -39.88 20.11 24.74
C ASN A 32 -40.65 19.55 25.97
N ILE A 33 -41.20 20.42 26.82
CA ILE A 33 -41.95 20.02 28.03
C ILE A 33 -43.28 19.33 27.70
N LEU A 34 -43.86 19.57 26.53
CA LEU A 34 -45.15 18.95 26.14
C LEU A 34 -44.99 17.50 25.65
N PHE A 35 -43.91 17.18 24.92
CA PHE A 35 -43.72 15.86 24.30
C PHE A 35 -43.44 14.76 25.33
N MET A 36 -42.67 15.07 26.39
CA MET A 36 -42.38 14.14 27.49
C MET A 36 -43.61 13.70 28.30
N ARG A 37 -44.75 14.41 28.20
CA ARG A 37 -46.00 14.00 28.88
C ARG A 37 -46.73 12.83 28.20
N VAL A 38 -46.48 12.55 26.92
CA VAL A 38 -47.13 11.43 26.21
C VAL A 38 -46.38 10.12 26.47
N LEU A 39 -45.05 10.14 26.50
CA LEU A 39 -44.23 8.93 26.51
C LEU A 39 -44.25 8.16 27.85
N PHE A 40 -44.54 8.83 28.97
CA PHE A 40 -44.57 8.20 30.30
C PHE A 40 -45.87 7.45 30.64
N CYS A 41 -46.90 7.50 29.79
CA CYS A 41 -48.23 6.98 30.11
C CYS A 41 -48.46 5.48 29.75
N LYS A 42 -47.41 4.70 29.47
CA LYS A 42 -47.55 3.31 28.98
C LYS A 42 -46.68 2.22 29.61
N ILE A 43 -45.83 2.50 30.60
CA ILE A 43 -44.97 1.47 31.22
C ILE A 43 -44.91 1.58 32.76
N ARG A 44 -45.88 0.94 33.46
CA ARG A 44 -45.70 0.17 34.72
C ARG A 44 -47.01 -0.51 35.18
N CYS A 45 -46.91 -1.80 35.56
CA CYS A 45 -47.94 -2.65 36.22
C CYS A 45 -48.12 -2.27 37.73
N PRO A 46 -49.06 -2.85 38.56
CA PRO A 46 -49.65 -4.21 38.47
C PRO A 46 -51.06 -4.54 39.08
N PHE A 47 -51.44 -5.84 38.99
CA PHE A 47 -52.19 -6.70 39.94
C PHE A 47 -53.75 -6.74 40.12
N ILE A 48 -54.26 -7.99 40.26
CA ILE A 48 -55.43 -8.54 41.03
C ILE A 48 -56.81 -8.83 40.36
N CYS A 49 -57.17 -10.14 40.33
CA CYS A 49 -58.49 -10.83 40.32
C CYS A 49 -59.53 -10.59 39.18
N PHE A 50 -60.57 -11.43 38.98
CA PHE A 50 -61.12 -12.62 39.71
C PHE A 50 -61.37 -13.86 38.79
N CYS A 51 -62.09 -14.89 39.26
CA CYS A 51 -61.97 -16.30 38.83
C CYS A 51 -63.03 -16.86 37.83
N LYS A 52 -62.57 -17.82 37.00
CA LYS A 52 -63.27 -19.07 36.57
C LYS A 52 -64.51 -18.95 35.63
N PRO A 53 -64.99 -20.04 34.98
CA PRO A 53 -64.65 -21.47 35.16
C PRO A 53 -64.02 -22.20 33.95
N SER A 54 -63.59 -23.45 34.21
CA SER A 54 -63.22 -24.48 33.24
C SER A 54 -64.09 -25.72 33.51
N PRO A 55 -64.29 -26.60 32.51
CA PRO A 55 -63.97 -28.00 32.82
C PRO A 55 -63.31 -28.79 31.66
N ARG A 56 -62.11 -29.35 31.95
CA ARG A 56 -61.61 -30.71 31.57
C ARG A 56 -61.53 -31.03 30.04
N ILE A 57 -60.76 -31.99 29.51
CA ILE A 57 -60.28 -33.31 29.96
C ILE A 57 -58.85 -33.58 29.42
N TYR A 58 -57.95 -34.02 30.32
CA TYR A 58 -56.75 -34.90 30.18
C TYR A 58 -55.78 -34.85 28.96
N GLY A 59 -54.47 -34.99 29.25
CA GLY A 59 -53.37 -35.33 28.31
C GLY A 59 -53.13 -36.86 28.23
N PRO A 60 -51.89 -37.39 28.03
CA PRO A 60 -50.54 -36.78 28.13
C PRO A 60 -49.62 -37.04 26.89
N GLY A 61 -48.28 -36.84 27.02
CA GLY A 61 -47.25 -37.42 26.11
C GLY A 61 -46.62 -38.70 26.70
N PRO A 62 -45.35 -39.10 26.41
CA PRO A 62 -44.40 -38.62 25.38
C PRO A 62 -43.59 -39.73 24.61
N GLY A 63 -43.08 -39.42 23.40
CA GLY A 63 -42.08 -40.23 22.63
C GLY A 63 -42.58 -41.59 22.07
N PRO A 64 -41.72 -42.49 21.56
CA PRO A 64 -40.40 -42.33 20.88
C PRO A 64 -40.25 -43.22 19.59
N LEU A 65 -39.03 -43.36 19.01
CA LEU A 65 -38.63 -44.31 17.92
C LEU A 65 -39.15 -43.97 16.49
N LYS A 66 -38.61 -44.42 15.33
CA LYS A 66 -37.40 -45.18 14.88
C LYS A 66 -37.11 -44.77 13.40
N LEU A 67 -35.86 -44.61 12.93
CA LEU A 67 -35.11 -45.53 12.03
C LEU A 67 -35.98 -46.39 11.09
N GLU A 68 -35.81 -46.38 9.75
CA GLU A 68 -34.74 -47.14 9.04
C GLU A 68 -34.55 -46.79 7.53
N ASN A 69 -33.31 -47.03 7.07
CA ASN A 69 -32.82 -47.57 5.77
C ASN A 69 -33.10 -46.94 4.37
N SER A 70 -31.97 -46.74 3.66
CA SER A 70 -31.75 -46.53 2.21
C SER A 70 -31.86 -47.86 1.40
N PRO A 71 -31.41 -47.97 0.11
CA PRO A 71 -31.05 -46.98 -0.93
C PRO A 71 -31.71 -47.28 -2.32
N HIS A 72 -31.38 -46.52 -3.39
CA HIS A 72 -30.72 -47.05 -4.61
C HIS A 72 -30.48 -46.04 -5.75
N VAL A 73 -29.37 -46.30 -6.47
CA VAL A 73 -28.87 -45.80 -7.79
C VAL A 73 -28.31 -47.09 -8.49
N PRO A 74 -27.91 -47.19 -9.79
CA PRO A 74 -27.70 -46.15 -10.83
C PRO A 74 -28.06 -46.54 -12.30
N SER A 75 -27.75 -45.65 -13.27
CA SER A 75 -26.99 -45.92 -14.54
C SER A 75 -26.64 -44.55 -15.21
N THR A 76 -25.54 -44.22 -15.93
CA THR A 76 -24.76 -44.78 -17.08
C THR A 76 -25.57 -45.00 -18.37
N ALA A 77 -25.18 -44.63 -19.62
CA ALA A 77 -24.02 -43.89 -20.21
C ALA A 77 -24.45 -43.38 -21.66
N VAL A 78 -23.67 -42.94 -22.67
CA VAL A 78 -22.21 -42.85 -22.98
C VAL A 78 -21.89 -41.85 -24.17
N ILE A 79 -20.64 -41.34 -24.25
CA ILE A 79 -19.78 -40.88 -25.41
C ILE A 79 -20.38 -40.38 -26.78
N SER A 80 -20.04 -39.12 -27.14
CA SER A 80 -19.37 -38.52 -28.37
C SER A 80 -19.75 -38.94 -29.82
N VAL A 81 -19.56 -38.12 -30.89
CA VAL A 81 -18.30 -37.66 -31.55
C VAL A 81 -18.53 -36.52 -32.60
N VAL A 82 -17.55 -35.58 -32.71
CA VAL A 82 -16.95 -34.78 -33.85
C VAL A 82 -17.62 -34.80 -35.26
N VAL A 83 -17.68 -33.73 -36.09
CA VAL A 83 -16.71 -33.12 -37.08
C VAL A 83 -17.27 -31.71 -37.50
N ALA A 84 -16.49 -30.60 -37.58
CA ALA A 84 -15.77 -29.99 -38.75
C ALA A 84 -16.59 -29.84 -40.07
N ASP A 85 -16.33 -28.91 -41.01
CA ASP A 85 -15.22 -27.94 -41.17
C ASP A 85 -15.64 -26.66 -41.98
N ALA A 86 -14.70 -25.73 -42.21
CA ALA A 86 -14.88 -24.36 -42.76
C ALA A 86 -15.07 -24.17 -44.29
N SER A 87 -15.46 -22.96 -44.75
CA SER A 87 -14.80 -22.15 -45.84
C SER A 87 -15.62 -20.96 -46.40
N TYR A 88 -14.94 -20.04 -47.13
CA TYR A 88 -15.41 -18.96 -48.05
C TYR A 88 -16.00 -17.62 -47.51
N ASP A 89 -15.16 -16.57 -47.46
CA ASP A 89 -15.04 -15.40 -48.38
C ASP A 89 -16.28 -14.99 -49.24
N ASP A 90 -16.55 -13.72 -49.60
CA ASP A 90 -15.77 -12.46 -49.46
C ASP A 90 -16.65 -11.16 -49.48
N ASP A 91 -16.00 -10.00 -49.36
CA ASP A 91 -16.41 -8.59 -49.55
C ASP A 91 -17.74 -8.21 -50.26
N HIS A 92 -18.52 -7.27 -49.66
CA HIS A 92 -18.64 -5.87 -50.18
C HIS A 92 -19.70 -4.95 -49.50
N VAL A 93 -19.23 -3.84 -48.90
CA VAL A 93 -19.57 -2.41 -49.21
C VAL A 93 -20.97 -1.76 -48.96
N LEU A 94 -20.92 -0.59 -48.28
CA LEU A 94 -21.81 0.62 -48.24
C LEU A 94 -23.18 0.68 -47.48
N ASN A 95 -23.13 1.51 -46.42
CA ASN A 95 -24.02 2.63 -46.03
C ASN A 95 -25.48 2.53 -45.49
N ASP A 96 -25.66 3.32 -44.43
CA ASP A 96 -26.75 4.28 -44.14
C ASP A 96 -28.21 3.86 -43.89
N SER A 97 -28.53 3.84 -42.58
CA SER A 97 -29.43 4.82 -41.94
C SER A 97 -30.96 4.60 -41.85
N VAL A 98 -31.44 4.70 -40.60
CA VAL A 98 -32.57 5.54 -40.12
C VAL A 98 -34.05 5.08 -40.30
N GLU A 99 -34.83 5.43 -39.26
CA GLU A 99 -36.31 5.51 -39.11
C GLU A 99 -37.25 4.29 -39.22
N VAL A 100 -37.54 3.73 -38.03
CA VAL A 100 -38.88 3.52 -37.42
C VAL A 100 -40.12 3.84 -38.28
N LYS A 101 -41.08 2.89 -38.32
CA LYS A 101 -42.53 3.19 -38.35
C LYS A 101 -43.42 2.09 -37.78
N GLU A 102 -44.68 2.44 -37.50
CA GLU A 102 -45.70 1.66 -36.77
C GLU A 102 -46.50 0.69 -37.69
N GLY A 103 -47.24 -0.27 -37.10
CA GLY A 103 -48.18 -1.14 -37.84
C GLY A 103 -49.14 -1.96 -36.96
N ASN A 104 -50.45 -1.88 -37.23
CA ASN A 104 -51.56 -2.43 -36.43
C ASN A 104 -52.08 -3.81 -36.90
N ALA A 105 -52.61 -4.62 -35.97
CA ALA A 105 -53.75 -5.56 -36.08
C ALA A 105 -54.15 -6.03 -34.65
N GLY A 106 -55.36 -6.47 -34.27
CA GLY A 106 -56.65 -6.72 -34.96
C GLY A 106 -57.29 -8.04 -34.43
N VAL A 107 -58.61 -8.29 -34.32
CA VAL A 107 -59.88 -7.53 -34.55
C VAL A 107 -61.00 -8.21 -33.69
N TYR A 108 -62.24 -7.66 -33.65
CA TYR A 108 -63.54 -8.24 -33.19
C TYR A 108 -63.94 -8.13 -31.70
N GLY A 109 -65.19 -7.80 -31.33
CA GLY A 109 -66.33 -7.28 -32.13
C GLY A 109 -67.69 -7.24 -31.37
N GLU A 110 -68.60 -6.34 -31.77
CA GLU A 110 -70.09 -6.36 -31.65
C GLU A 110 -70.78 -6.49 -30.24
N GLU A 111 -71.95 -5.89 -29.91
CA GLU A 111 -72.81 -4.85 -30.52
C GLU A 111 -73.62 -4.05 -29.41
N PRO A 112 -74.81 -3.37 -29.56
CA PRO A 112 -74.94 -1.97 -29.09
C PRO A 112 -76.19 -1.59 -28.21
N GLN A 113 -76.43 -0.27 -28.07
CA GLN A 113 -77.69 0.43 -27.67
C GLN A 113 -78.05 0.53 -26.16
N ALA A 114 -78.71 1.59 -25.66
CA ALA A 114 -79.00 2.95 -26.19
C ALA A 114 -79.49 3.95 -25.09
N GLN A 115 -79.74 5.20 -25.53
CA GLN A 115 -80.53 6.29 -24.91
C GLN A 115 -79.88 7.22 -23.86
N ASN A 116 -80.12 8.52 -24.06
CA ASN A 116 -79.69 9.66 -23.25
C ASN A 116 -80.86 10.68 -23.22
N GLY A 117 -81.13 11.37 -22.10
CA GLY A 117 -82.50 11.86 -21.80
C GLY A 117 -82.70 13.22 -21.11
N LEU A 118 -81.81 14.20 -21.31
CA LEU A 118 -82.03 15.66 -21.14
C LEU A 118 -83.10 16.20 -20.14
N LYS A 119 -82.67 16.75 -18.98
CA LYS A 119 -82.62 18.21 -18.70
C LYS A 119 -82.51 18.56 -17.21
N SER A 120 -81.84 19.67 -16.92
CA SER A 120 -81.95 20.39 -15.64
C SER A 120 -81.97 21.91 -15.86
N SER A 121 -82.62 22.65 -14.95
CA SER A 121 -82.61 24.11 -14.93
C SER A 121 -83.14 24.63 -13.60
N LEU A 122 -82.25 25.17 -12.75
CA LEU A 122 -82.59 26.10 -11.67
C LEU A 122 -81.30 26.76 -11.15
N LYS A 123 -81.31 28.09 -11.01
CA LYS A 123 -80.24 28.87 -10.35
C LYS A 123 -80.59 29.05 -8.87
N LYS A 124 -79.58 29.07 -7.97
CA LYS A 124 -79.33 30.22 -7.07
C LYS A 124 -78.10 30.09 -6.18
N ALA A 125 -77.63 31.27 -5.74
CA ALA A 125 -76.81 31.57 -4.56
C ALA A 125 -75.44 30.87 -4.42
N GLY A 126 -74.39 31.68 -4.24
CA GLY A 126 -73.06 31.20 -3.85
C GLY A 126 -72.78 31.40 -2.36
N PHE A 127 -71.83 30.62 -1.85
CA PHE A 127 -71.06 30.88 -0.64
C PHE A 127 -69.57 30.78 -1.01
N ASP A 128 -68.68 31.46 -0.30
CA ASP A 128 -67.29 31.62 -0.76
C ASP A 128 -66.43 30.37 -0.53
N SER A 129 -66.39 29.47 -1.52
CA SER A 129 -65.54 28.27 -1.46
C SER A 129 -64.05 28.60 -1.53
N LYS A 130 -63.65 29.70 -2.19
CA LYS A 130 -62.25 29.93 -2.56
C LYS A 130 -61.33 30.14 -1.37
N GLU A 131 -61.82 30.65 -0.25
CA GLU A 131 -61.01 30.77 0.97
C GLU A 131 -60.98 29.46 1.78
N VAL A 132 -62.09 28.71 1.81
CA VAL A 132 -62.17 27.39 2.46
C VAL A 132 -61.25 26.40 1.74
N ASP A 133 -61.31 26.34 0.40
CA ASP A 133 -60.46 25.48 -0.42
C ASP A 133 -58.98 25.86 -0.29
N LYS A 134 -58.63 27.15 -0.25
CA LYS A 134 -57.24 27.59 0.01
C LYS A 134 -56.72 27.17 1.39
N LYS A 135 -57.54 27.28 2.44
CA LYS A 135 -57.18 26.82 3.79
C LYS A 135 -57.02 25.30 3.84
N LYS A 136 -57.93 24.57 3.16
CA LYS A 136 -57.91 23.10 3.05
C LYS A 136 -56.68 22.59 2.29
N VAL A 137 -56.31 23.21 1.17
CA VAL A 137 -55.08 22.87 0.42
C VAL A 137 -53.83 23.10 1.28
N ARG A 138 -53.71 24.25 1.96
CA ARG A 138 -52.58 24.49 2.89
C ARG A 138 -52.51 23.47 4.03
N TRP A 139 -53.63 23.00 4.53
CA TRP A 139 -53.67 21.97 5.58
C TRP A 139 -53.21 20.60 5.05
N ILE A 140 -53.61 20.25 3.83
CA ILE A 140 -53.17 19.03 3.14
C ILE A 140 -51.67 19.09 2.81
N ASP A 141 -51.14 20.24 2.36
CA ASP A 141 -49.70 20.42 2.15
C ASP A 141 -48.89 20.31 3.45
N SER A 142 -49.43 20.79 4.58
CA SER A 142 -48.77 20.68 5.90
C SER A 142 -48.71 19.22 6.36
N LEU A 143 -49.85 18.51 6.32
CA LEU A 143 -49.90 17.07 6.63
C LEU A 143 -49.02 16.26 5.66
N GLY A 144 -48.96 16.64 4.39
CA GLY A 144 -48.09 16.00 3.40
C GLY A 144 -46.61 16.11 3.75
N LYS A 145 -46.18 17.26 4.28
CA LYS A 145 -44.80 17.45 4.78
C LYS A 145 -44.53 16.67 6.06
N GLU A 146 -45.41 16.77 7.05
CA GLU A 146 -45.28 16.00 8.30
C GLU A 146 -45.21 14.49 8.03
N LEU A 147 -46.02 13.96 7.10
CA LEU A 147 -45.98 12.55 6.70
C LEU A 147 -44.71 12.17 5.91
N VAL A 148 -44.09 13.09 5.18
CA VAL A 148 -42.78 12.86 4.55
C VAL A 148 -41.67 12.87 5.60
N GLU A 149 -41.65 13.85 6.51
CA GLU A 149 -40.66 13.95 7.59
C GLU A 149 -40.72 12.74 8.54
N ILE A 150 -41.92 12.26 8.89
CA ILE A 150 -42.11 11.02 9.65
C ILE A 150 -41.55 9.80 8.89
N ARG A 151 -41.79 9.71 7.58
CA ARG A 151 -41.33 8.58 6.76
C ARG A 151 -39.81 8.59 6.53
N GLU A 152 -39.20 9.76 6.39
CA GLU A 152 -37.74 9.92 6.35
C GLU A 152 -37.10 9.58 7.71
N PHE A 153 -37.74 9.97 8.81
CA PHE A 153 -37.31 9.61 10.17
C PHE A 153 -37.40 8.10 10.42
N GLU A 154 -38.50 7.44 10.01
CA GLU A 154 -38.63 5.98 10.08
C GLU A 154 -37.56 5.27 9.23
N SER A 155 -37.30 5.73 8.00
CA SER A 155 -36.23 5.16 7.15
C SER A 155 -34.86 5.29 7.81
N SER A 156 -34.53 6.47 8.33
CA SER A 156 -33.28 6.73 9.07
C SER A 156 -33.14 5.82 10.30
N LEU A 157 -34.24 5.60 11.03
CA LEU A 157 -34.25 4.70 12.20
C LEU A 157 -34.00 3.24 11.79
N TYR A 158 -34.57 2.78 10.67
CA TYR A 158 -34.28 1.45 10.11
C TYR A 158 -32.82 1.31 9.68
N ASP A 159 -32.25 2.30 8.98
CA ASP A 159 -30.84 2.29 8.58
C ASP A 159 -29.89 2.26 9.79
N HIS A 160 -30.19 3.03 10.84
CA HIS A 160 -29.43 3.01 12.09
C HIS A 160 -29.55 1.67 12.82
N LEU A 161 -30.74 1.06 12.89
CA LEU A 161 -30.93 -0.27 13.49
C LEU A 161 -30.23 -1.37 12.69
N LEU A 162 -30.24 -1.30 11.36
CA LEU A 162 -29.53 -2.22 10.48
C LEU A 162 -28.00 -2.09 10.63
N LEU A 163 -27.49 -0.86 10.74
CA LEU A 163 -26.08 -0.60 11.01
C LEU A 163 -25.66 -1.12 12.40
N ILE A 164 -26.46 -0.90 13.44
CA ILE A 164 -26.19 -1.44 14.79
C ILE A 164 -26.22 -2.97 14.77
N GLY A 165 -27.23 -3.59 14.13
CA GLY A 165 -27.35 -5.04 14.02
C GLY A 165 -26.17 -5.68 13.28
N THR A 166 -25.77 -5.13 12.14
CA THR A 166 -24.61 -5.61 11.36
C THR A 166 -23.29 -5.43 12.12
N LEU A 167 -23.08 -4.30 12.79
CA LEU A 167 -21.91 -4.09 13.67
C LEU A 167 -21.89 -5.06 14.87
N SER A 168 -23.05 -5.35 15.48
CA SER A 168 -23.17 -6.34 16.56
C SER A 168 -22.87 -7.76 16.09
N LEU A 169 -23.38 -8.16 14.92
CA LEU A 169 -23.09 -9.48 14.33
C LEU A 169 -21.62 -9.63 13.92
N LEU A 170 -21.01 -8.59 13.34
CA LEU A 170 -19.58 -8.54 13.05
C LEU A 170 -18.75 -8.65 14.34
N SER A 171 -19.10 -7.86 15.37
CA SER A 171 -18.45 -7.92 16.68
C SER A 171 -18.52 -9.33 17.29
N LEU A 172 -19.70 -9.96 17.28
CA LEU A 172 -19.89 -11.32 17.77
C LEU A 172 -19.08 -12.34 16.95
N TYR A 173 -19.07 -12.24 15.62
CA TYR A 173 -18.25 -13.09 14.76
C TYR A 173 -16.75 -12.96 15.08
N PHE A 174 -16.24 -11.75 15.29
CA PHE A 174 -14.85 -11.52 15.64
C PHE A 174 -14.50 -12.00 17.05
N VAL A 175 -15.39 -11.80 18.03
CA VAL A 175 -15.24 -12.36 19.38
C VAL A 175 -15.18 -13.88 19.30
N ILE A 176 -16.10 -14.54 18.60
CA ILE A 176 -16.11 -16.00 18.41
C ILE A 176 -14.82 -16.48 17.72
N LYS A 177 -14.36 -15.80 16.66
CA LYS A 177 -13.13 -16.15 15.96
C LYS A 177 -11.91 -16.07 16.88
N THR A 178 -11.72 -14.95 17.57
CA THR A 178 -10.57 -14.75 18.47
C THR A 178 -10.66 -15.63 19.73
N PHE A 179 -11.85 -15.95 20.24
CA PHE A 179 -11.99 -16.97 21.28
C PHE A 179 -11.64 -18.37 20.76
N LYS A 180 -12.09 -18.77 19.57
CA LYS A 180 -11.76 -20.07 18.97
C LYS A 180 -10.24 -20.23 18.78
N GLU A 181 -9.56 -19.19 18.29
CA GLU A 181 -8.10 -19.18 18.12
C GLU A 181 -7.32 -19.22 19.46
N ARG A 182 -7.91 -18.71 20.56
CA ARG A 182 -7.32 -18.77 21.91
C ARG A 182 -7.62 -20.06 22.67
N LEU A 183 -8.81 -20.63 22.49
CA LEU A 183 -9.26 -21.86 23.15
C LEU A 183 -8.73 -23.12 22.46
N PHE A 184 -8.54 -23.09 21.15
CA PHE A 184 -8.05 -24.20 20.34
C PHE A 184 -6.80 -23.81 19.55
N PRO A 185 -5.66 -23.52 20.22
CA PRO A 185 -4.40 -23.24 19.54
C PRO A 185 -3.93 -24.49 18.80
N ASN A 186 -3.85 -24.43 17.46
CA ASN A 186 -3.24 -25.50 16.67
C ASN A 186 -1.73 -25.57 16.98
N PRO A 187 -1.22 -26.67 17.58
CA PRO A 187 0.16 -26.78 18.03
C PRO A 187 1.17 -26.91 16.87
N HIS A 188 0.69 -27.26 15.67
CA HIS A 188 1.54 -27.38 14.48
C HIS A 188 1.82 -26.04 13.81
N LEU A 189 1.08 -24.98 14.10
CA LEU A 189 1.38 -23.63 13.59
C LEU A 189 2.48 -22.95 14.42
N PRO A 190 3.30 -22.06 13.84
CA PRO A 190 4.30 -21.29 14.60
C PRO A 190 3.72 -20.61 15.84
N PRO A 191 4.47 -20.49 16.94
CA PRO A 191 4.05 -19.76 18.13
C PRO A 191 3.96 -18.25 17.81
N GLY A 192 3.10 -17.51 18.51
CA GLY A 192 2.89 -16.09 18.24
C GLY A 192 1.44 -15.65 18.37
N SER A 193 1.18 -14.40 17.97
CA SER A 193 -0.05 -13.66 18.25
C SER A 193 -0.64 -13.11 16.95
N LEU A 194 -1.85 -13.54 16.59
CA LEU A 194 -2.58 -12.93 15.47
C LEU A 194 -3.20 -11.55 15.82
N GLY A 195 -2.91 -11.02 17.02
CA GLY A 195 -3.29 -9.66 17.44
C GLY A 195 -4.80 -9.44 17.60
N TRP A 196 -5.27 -8.28 17.15
CA TRP A 196 -6.67 -7.88 17.16
C TRP A 196 -7.42 -8.38 15.91
N PRO A 197 -8.75 -8.56 15.97
CA PRO A 197 -9.55 -8.85 14.79
C PRO A 197 -9.32 -7.84 13.66
N LEU A 198 -9.27 -8.33 12.41
CA LEU A 198 -8.97 -7.60 11.17
C LEU A 198 -7.60 -6.91 11.09
N ILE A 199 -7.24 -6.06 12.06
CA ILE A 199 -6.02 -5.24 12.01
C ILE A 199 -4.77 -5.98 12.50
N GLY A 200 -4.94 -7.10 13.23
CA GLY A 200 -3.85 -7.90 13.75
C GLY A 200 -2.96 -7.14 14.72
N GLU A 201 -1.65 -7.21 14.48
CA GLU A 201 -0.60 -6.47 15.18
C GLU A 201 -0.12 -5.25 14.35
N SER A 202 -0.78 -4.93 13.22
CA SER A 202 -0.34 -3.88 12.28
C SER A 202 -0.12 -2.52 12.94
N LEU A 203 -0.98 -2.12 13.88
CA LEU A 203 -0.81 -0.85 14.59
C LEU A 203 0.41 -0.83 15.51
N GLU A 204 0.83 -1.98 16.02
CA GLU A 204 2.06 -2.10 16.82
C GLU A 204 3.30 -2.06 15.93
N PHE A 205 3.28 -2.76 14.78
CA PHE A 205 4.35 -2.72 13.77
C PHE A 205 4.55 -1.31 13.16
N LEU A 206 3.47 -0.55 12.95
CA LEU A 206 3.56 0.84 12.49
C LEU A 206 4.09 1.76 13.60
N ARG A 207 3.67 1.55 14.86
CA ARG A 207 4.18 2.30 16.03
C ARG A 207 5.64 2.00 16.34
N SER A 208 6.11 0.75 16.20
CA SER A 208 7.53 0.42 16.43
C SER A 208 8.42 1.17 15.44
N GLY A 209 7.97 1.33 14.19
CA GLY A 209 8.63 2.16 13.18
C GLY A 209 8.81 3.63 13.57
N HIS A 210 7.98 4.16 14.48
CA HIS A 210 8.07 5.52 15.01
C HIS A 210 8.82 5.58 16.36
N SER A 211 9.36 4.46 16.84
CA SER A 211 10.16 4.37 18.06
C SER A 211 11.67 4.40 17.75
N PRO A 212 12.54 4.74 18.73
CA PRO A 212 13.99 4.72 18.53
C PRO A 212 14.61 3.33 18.26
N GLN A 213 13.84 2.25 18.36
CA GLN A 213 14.28 0.87 18.11
C GLN A 213 13.21 0.11 17.29
N PRO A 214 13.08 0.39 15.98
CA PRO A 214 12.09 -0.22 15.11
C PRO A 214 12.17 -1.76 15.04
N GLU A 215 13.34 -2.32 15.34
CA GLU A 215 13.61 -3.76 15.45
C GLU A 215 12.84 -4.46 16.58
N ARG A 216 12.41 -3.74 17.63
CA ARG A 216 11.71 -4.31 18.81
C ARG A 216 10.55 -5.20 18.45
N PHE A 217 9.72 -4.81 17.47
CA PHE A 217 8.55 -5.62 17.08
C PHE A 217 8.95 -7.06 16.74
N THR A 218 10.10 -7.25 16.10
CA THR A 218 10.64 -8.56 15.72
C THR A 218 11.39 -9.21 16.89
N ARG A 219 12.32 -8.47 17.52
CA ARG A 219 13.15 -8.99 18.62
C ARG A 219 12.32 -9.48 19.80
N ASP A 220 11.39 -8.65 20.29
CA ASP A 220 10.52 -8.95 21.41
C ASP A 220 9.59 -10.16 21.10
N ARG A 221 9.39 -10.52 19.82
CA ARG A 221 8.64 -11.71 19.38
C ARG A 221 9.52 -12.95 19.18
N MET A 222 10.77 -12.77 18.73
CA MET A 222 11.77 -13.85 18.69
C MET A 222 12.07 -14.36 20.09
N GLU A 223 12.30 -13.46 21.05
CA GLU A 223 12.56 -13.79 22.47
C GLU A 223 11.35 -14.47 23.13
N LYS A 224 10.14 -13.95 22.89
CA LYS A 224 8.92 -14.40 23.58
C LYS A 224 8.29 -15.68 23.00
N TYR A 225 8.45 -15.95 21.71
CA TYR A 225 7.73 -17.02 21.02
C TYR A 225 8.66 -18.10 20.47
N ASN A 226 9.56 -17.76 19.56
CA ASN A 226 10.58 -18.66 18.98
C ASN A 226 11.58 -17.85 18.12
N PRO A 227 12.90 -18.05 18.24
CA PRO A 227 13.91 -17.25 17.56
C PRO A 227 14.07 -17.55 16.05
N GLN A 228 13.47 -18.63 15.53
CA GLN A 228 13.55 -19.02 14.12
C GLN A 228 12.29 -18.65 13.32
N VAL A 229 11.10 -18.78 13.91
CA VAL A 229 9.83 -18.43 13.25
C VAL A 229 8.72 -18.12 14.26
N PHE A 230 7.99 -17.01 14.06
CA PHE A 230 6.78 -16.70 14.82
C PHE A 230 5.60 -16.32 13.91
N LYS A 231 4.36 -16.54 14.36
CA LYS A 231 3.16 -16.06 13.66
C LYS A 231 2.73 -14.67 14.14
N THR A 232 2.26 -13.87 13.20
CA THR A 232 1.63 -12.56 13.43
C THR A 232 0.48 -12.33 12.44
N SER A 233 -0.18 -11.19 12.53
CA SER A 233 -1.13 -10.72 11.51
C SER A 233 -0.81 -9.26 11.18
N LEU A 234 -0.45 -8.98 9.93
CA LEU A 234 -0.11 -7.63 9.46
C LEU A 234 -0.83 -7.35 8.15
N LEU A 235 -1.25 -6.10 7.93
CA LEU A 235 -1.91 -5.63 6.71
C LEU A 235 -3.23 -6.38 6.37
N GLY A 236 -3.85 -7.01 7.38
CA GLY A 236 -5.07 -7.82 7.24
C GLY A 236 -4.84 -9.31 6.95
N GLU A 237 -3.59 -9.74 6.84
CA GLU A 237 -3.20 -11.10 6.43
C GLU A 237 -2.53 -11.86 7.58
N SER A 238 -2.78 -13.16 7.72
CA SER A 238 -2.04 -14.02 8.66
C SER A 238 -0.66 -14.34 8.10
N MET A 239 0.39 -14.15 8.91
CA MET A 239 1.78 -14.22 8.46
C MET A 239 2.67 -15.07 9.37
N ALA A 240 3.67 -15.72 8.78
CA ALA A 240 4.82 -16.27 9.49
C ALA A 240 6.09 -15.41 9.24
N VAL A 241 6.72 -14.90 10.29
CA VAL A 241 7.97 -14.14 10.20
C VAL A 241 9.14 -15.09 10.40
N PHE A 242 9.96 -15.25 9.36
CA PHE A 242 11.14 -16.10 9.32
C PHE A 242 12.34 -15.27 9.78
N CYS A 243 13.06 -15.80 10.77
CA CYS A 243 14.09 -15.07 11.50
C CYS A 243 15.47 -15.75 11.35
N GLY A 244 16.53 -14.96 11.46
CA GLY A 244 17.91 -15.43 11.41
C GLY A 244 18.39 -15.85 10.01
N PRO A 245 19.68 -16.18 9.86
CA PRO A 245 20.26 -16.56 8.57
C PRO A 245 19.62 -17.80 7.94
N ALA A 246 19.16 -18.76 8.76
CA ALA A 246 18.44 -19.95 8.32
C ALA A 246 17.08 -19.59 7.68
N GLY A 247 16.31 -18.68 8.30
CA GLY A 247 15.01 -18.25 7.79
C GLY A 247 15.14 -17.44 6.49
N ASN A 248 16.11 -16.51 6.46
CA ASN A 248 16.49 -15.76 5.26
C ASN A 248 16.85 -16.71 4.11
N LYS A 249 17.80 -17.64 4.33
CA LYS A 249 18.21 -18.65 3.35
C LYS A 249 17.03 -19.49 2.86
N PHE A 250 16.18 -19.97 3.77
CA PHE A 250 15.05 -20.84 3.42
C PHE A 250 14.07 -20.14 2.47
N LEU A 251 13.67 -18.90 2.75
CA LEU A 251 12.74 -18.16 1.88
C LEU A 251 13.39 -17.79 0.53
N PHE A 252 14.68 -17.46 0.51
CA PHE A 252 15.39 -17.12 -0.72
C PHE A 252 15.62 -18.34 -1.64
N SER A 253 15.92 -19.51 -1.08
CA SER A 253 16.17 -20.75 -1.84
C SER A 253 14.90 -21.45 -2.35
N ASN A 254 13.72 -21.08 -1.83
CA ASN A 254 12.43 -21.72 -2.14
C ASN A 254 11.42 -20.82 -2.89
N GLU A 255 11.85 -19.65 -3.37
CA GLU A 255 11.11 -18.82 -4.32
C GLU A 255 10.78 -19.61 -5.61
N ASN A 256 9.50 -19.63 -6.01
CA ASN A 256 8.93 -20.46 -7.07
C ASN A 256 8.99 -21.99 -6.80
N LYS A 257 9.14 -22.42 -5.54
CA LYS A 257 9.08 -23.83 -5.13
C LYS A 257 8.05 -24.08 -4.02
N LEU A 258 8.23 -23.41 -2.88
CA LEU A 258 7.33 -23.47 -1.72
C LEU A 258 6.64 -22.13 -1.46
N VAL A 259 7.29 -21.04 -1.88
CA VAL A 259 6.81 -19.67 -1.70
C VAL A 259 6.96 -18.85 -2.98
N ASN A 260 6.10 -17.85 -3.17
CA ASN A 260 6.20 -16.84 -4.23
C ASN A 260 6.26 -15.43 -3.64
N LEU A 261 6.84 -14.47 -4.37
CA LEU A 261 6.68 -13.04 -4.06
C LEU A 261 5.21 -12.66 -3.86
N TRP A 262 4.93 -11.93 -2.78
CA TRP A 262 3.63 -11.35 -2.50
C TRP A 262 3.78 -9.87 -2.13
N TRP A 263 2.75 -9.09 -2.45
CA TRP A 263 2.62 -7.70 -2.02
C TRP A 263 1.14 -7.39 -1.72
N PRO A 264 0.86 -6.38 -0.88
CA PRO A 264 -0.51 -5.96 -0.57
C PRO A 264 -1.29 -5.57 -1.82
N ARG A 265 -2.63 -5.74 -1.77
CA ARG A 265 -3.54 -5.48 -2.89
C ARG A 265 -3.45 -4.04 -3.45
N SER A 266 -2.97 -3.07 -2.67
CA SER A 266 -2.72 -1.70 -3.12
C SER A 266 -1.57 -1.63 -4.13
N VAL A 267 -0.41 -2.21 -3.80
CA VAL A 267 0.74 -2.34 -4.70
C VAL A 267 0.34 -3.11 -5.95
N LYS A 268 -0.41 -4.21 -5.78
CA LYS A 268 -0.87 -5.04 -6.91
C LYS A 268 -1.66 -4.22 -7.93
N LYS A 269 -2.68 -3.48 -7.49
CA LYS A 269 -3.55 -2.64 -8.34
C LYS A 269 -2.88 -1.42 -8.98
N LEU A 270 -1.76 -0.93 -8.41
CA LEU A 270 -1.10 0.26 -8.93
C LEU A 270 -0.01 -0.10 -9.96
N LEU A 271 0.56 -1.30 -9.89
CA LEU A 271 1.71 -1.74 -10.70
C LEU A 271 1.42 -3.06 -11.44
N GLU A 272 0.16 -3.25 -11.85
CA GLU A 272 -0.44 -4.51 -12.34
C GLU A 272 0.44 -5.30 -13.32
N SER A 273 0.97 -4.66 -14.37
CA SER A 273 1.78 -5.33 -15.40
C SER A 273 3.30 -5.39 -15.09
N SER A 274 3.73 -5.01 -13.88
CA SER A 274 5.16 -5.00 -13.52
C SER A 274 5.65 -6.29 -12.85
N LEU A 275 6.97 -6.48 -12.85
CA LEU A 275 7.68 -7.61 -12.24
C LEU A 275 7.35 -7.84 -10.75
N VAL A 276 6.84 -6.81 -10.05
CA VAL A 276 6.41 -6.89 -8.64
C VAL A 276 5.25 -7.86 -8.43
N ASN A 277 4.44 -8.08 -9.48
CA ASN A 277 3.24 -8.92 -9.46
C ASN A 277 3.42 -10.26 -10.18
N VAL A 278 4.35 -10.34 -11.15
CA VAL A 278 4.62 -11.56 -11.92
C VAL A 278 5.40 -12.57 -11.04
N VAL A 279 5.09 -13.86 -11.21
CA VAL A 279 5.72 -15.00 -10.50
C VAL A 279 6.17 -16.10 -11.48
N GLY A 280 6.88 -17.13 -11.00
CA GLY A 280 7.28 -18.27 -11.81
C GLY A 280 8.31 -17.93 -12.90
N ASP A 281 8.26 -18.63 -14.03
CA ASP A 281 9.19 -18.43 -15.14
C ASP A 281 8.96 -17.12 -15.90
N GLU A 282 7.74 -16.58 -15.94
CA GLU A 282 7.48 -15.25 -16.49
C GLU A 282 8.21 -14.16 -15.69
N ALA A 283 8.30 -14.28 -14.37
CA ALA A 283 9.11 -13.37 -13.56
C ALA A 283 10.61 -13.50 -13.88
N LYS A 284 11.09 -14.70 -14.21
CA LYS A 284 12.49 -14.91 -14.64
C LYS A 284 12.75 -14.31 -16.02
N LYS A 285 11.81 -14.44 -16.97
CA LYS A 285 11.87 -13.82 -18.31
C LYS A 285 11.88 -12.29 -18.21
N MET A 286 10.88 -11.71 -17.53
CA MET A 286 10.74 -10.27 -17.34
C MET A 286 11.93 -9.68 -16.54
N LYS A 287 12.41 -10.35 -15.49
CA LYS A 287 13.64 -9.91 -14.79
C LYS A 287 14.85 -9.88 -15.72
N ARG A 288 15.04 -10.87 -16.60
CA ARG A 288 16.15 -10.83 -17.58
C ARG A 288 16.02 -9.65 -18.56
N MET A 289 14.83 -9.42 -19.13
CA MET A 289 14.57 -8.30 -20.05
C MET A 289 14.74 -6.91 -19.40
N ILE A 290 14.60 -6.81 -18.07
CA ILE A 290 14.88 -5.56 -17.35
C ILE A 290 16.38 -5.46 -17.01
N MET A 291 17.02 -6.56 -16.59
CA MET A 291 18.43 -6.56 -16.18
C MET A 291 19.43 -6.24 -17.31
N THR A 292 19.07 -6.40 -18.59
CA THR A 292 19.90 -5.94 -19.73
C THR A 292 20.17 -4.43 -19.67
N SER A 293 19.21 -3.65 -19.19
CA SER A 293 19.36 -2.19 -19.01
C SER A 293 20.23 -1.78 -17.79
N LEU A 294 20.58 -2.76 -16.95
CA LEU A 294 21.34 -2.62 -15.70
C LEU A 294 22.55 -3.57 -15.67
N ASP A 295 23.03 -4.00 -16.84
CA ASP A 295 24.26 -4.78 -16.95
C ASP A 295 25.52 -3.92 -16.73
N GLN A 296 26.70 -4.54 -16.67
CA GLN A 296 27.93 -3.82 -16.36
C GLN A 296 28.28 -2.75 -17.41
N ASP A 297 27.89 -2.93 -18.67
CA ASP A 297 28.21 -1.99 -19.75
C ASP A 297 27.21 -0.84 -19.84
N ALA A 298 25.95 -1.06 -19.46
CA ALA A 298 24.99 0.00 -19.16
C ALA A 298 25.45 0.82 -17.94
N LEU A 299 25.86 0.16 -16.85
CA LEU A 299 26.34 0.83 -15.64
C LEU A 299 27.61 1.66 -15.88
N LYS A 300 28.58 1.16 -16.67
CA LYS A 300 29.75 1.95 -17.13
C LYS A 300 29.33 3.24 -17.83
N ARG A 301 28.35 3.18 -18.74
CA ARG A 301 27.80 4.36 -19.44
C ARG A 301 27.09 5.32 -18.48
N TYR A 302 26.47 4.82 -17.41
CA TYR A 302 25.76 5.66 -16.46
C TYR A 302 26.68 6.45 -15.50
N VAL A 303 27.87 5.97 -15.12
CA VAL A 303 28.72 6.65 -14.11
C VAL A 303 29.01 8.11 -14.49
N GLY A 304 29.44 8.39 -15.73
CA GLY A 304 29.71 9.76 -16.17
C GLY A 304 28.47 10.66 -16.19
N ARG A 305 27.30 10.11 -16.54
CA ARG A 305 26.01 10.85 -16.49
C ARG A 305 25.55 11.10 -15.05
N MET A 306 25.74 10.12 -14.16
CA MET A 306 25.51 10.28 -12.71
C MET A 306 26.39 11.40 -12.15
N ASP A 307 27.67 11.45 -12.52
CA ASP A 307 28.61 12.45 -12.02
C ASP A 307 28.25 13.85 -12.54
N LEU A 308 28.01 14.01 -13.84
CA LEU A 308 27.59 15.29 -14.42
C LEU A 308 26.28 15.81 -13.79
N ALA A 309 25.28 14.95 -13.60
CA ALA A 309 24.02 15.30 -12.95
C ALA A 309 24.20 15.64 -11.46
N THR A 310 25.03 14.87 -10.74
CA THR A 310 25.39 15.11 -9.33
C THR A 310 26.05 16.48 -9.16
N GLN A 311 27.03 16.79 -10.01
CA GLN A 311 27.71 18.08 -9.97
C GLN A 311 26.77 19.25 -10.32
N HIS A 312 25.85 19.07 -11.28
CA HIS A 312 24.83 20.07 -11.57
C HIS A 312 23.90 20.29 -10.37
N HIS A 313 23.39 19.21 -9.76
CA HIS A 313 22.51 19.29 -8.60
C HIS A 313 23.21 19.96 -7.40
N ILE A 314 24.49 19.63 -7.14
CA ILE A 314 25.26 20.24 -6.04
C ILE A 314 25.50 21.75 -6.28
N ARG A 315 25.89 22.16 -7.50
CA ARG A 315 26.00 23.57 -7.88
C ARG A 315 24.69 24.35 -7.72
N LYS A 316 23.55 23.69 -7.95
CA LYS A 316 22.20 24.28 -7.97
C LYS A 316 21.53 24.38 -6.60
N HIS A 317 21.83 23.45 -5.69
CA HIS A 317 21.07 23.27 -4.42
C HIS A 317 21.92 23.22 -3.14
N TRP A 318 23.25 23.28 -3.24
CA TRP A 318 24.16 23.19 -2.08
C TRP A 318 25.22 24.29 -2.09
N GLU A 319 25.84 24.57 -3.24
CA GLU A 319 26.79 25.68 -3.37
C GLU A 319 26.09 27.03 -3.12
N GLY A 320 26.75 27.91 -2.37
CA GLY A 320 26.18 29.19 -1.92
C GLY A 320 25.15 29.12 -0.78
N GLN A 321 24.79 27.93 -0.28
CA GLN A 321 23.90 27.78 0.88
C GLN A 321 24.70 27.68 2.18
N GLU A 322 24.24 28.35 3.25
CA GLU A 322 24.77 28.14 4.61
C GLU A 322 24.17 26.88 5.25
N GLU A 323 22.88 26.63 5.05
CA GLU A 323 22.14 25.50 5.63
C GLU A 323 21.31 24.77 4.57
N VAL A 324 21.32 23.43 4.61
CA VAL A 324 20.57 22.58 3.66
C VAL A 324 19.79 21.50 4.42
N LYS A 325 18.54 21.27 4.03
CA LYS A 325 17.76 20.10 4.47
C LYS A 325 18.08 18.92 3.55
N VAL A 326 18.91 17.99 4.05
CA VAL A 326 19.48 16.90 3.26
C VAL A 326 18.41 16.03 2.62
N TYR A 327 17.42 15.55 3.38
CA TYR A 327 16.44 14.59 2.89
C TYR A 327 15.64 15.10 1.67
N PRO A 328 14.96 16.26 1.70
CA PRO A 328 14.21 16.73 0.53
C PRO A 328 15.11 17.06 -0.67
N THR A 329 16.32 17.59 -0.45
CA THR A 329 17.26 17.90 -1.53
C THR A 329 17.78 16.62 -2.22
N VAL A 330 18.14 15.60 -1.44
CA VAL A 330 18.53 14.27 -1.96
C VAL A 330 17.35 13.54 -2.62
N ASN A 331 16.12 13.74 -2.11
CA ASN A 331 14.90 13.19 -2.73
C ASN A 331 14.63 13.82 -4.10
N LEU A 332 14.95 15.11 -4.29
CA LEU A 332 14.93 15.74 -5.61
C LEU A 332 16.04 15.18 -6.53
N TYR A 333 17.30 15.13 -6.05
CA TYR A 333 18.44 14.58 -6.81
C TYR A 333 18.16 13.18 -7.37
N THR A 334 17.71 12.26 -6.51
CA THR A 334 17.47 10.87 -6.92
C THR A 334 16.28 10.74 -7.88
N PHE A 335 15.31 11.67 -7.84
CA PHE A 335 14.22 11.73 -8.82
C PHE A 335 14.68 12.29 -10.16
N GLU A 336 15.32 13.48 -10.15
CA GLU A 336 15.95 14.11 -11.33
C GLU A 336 16.84 13.10 -12.08
N LEU A 337 17.70 12.38 -11.35
CA LEU A 337 18.61 11.39 -11.92
C LEU A 337 17.89 10.13 -12.46
N SER A 338 16.83 9.67 -11.81
CA SER A 338 16.06 8.51 -12.29
C SER A 338 15.27 8.85 -13.56
N CYS A 339 14.68 10.05 -13.63
CA CYS A 339 14.06 10.60 -14.84
C CYS A 339 15.06 10.70 -16.01
N HIS A 340 16.25 11.23 -15.76
CA HIS A 340 17.32 11.34 -16.76
C HIS A 340 17.84 9.98 -17.26
N LEU A 341 18.19 9.06 -16.35
CA LEU A 341 18.82 7.78 -16.70
C LEU A 341 17.84 6.73 -17.22
N PHE A 342 16.55 6.80 -16.86
CA PHE A 342 15.59 5.79 -17.29
C PHE A 342 14.79 6.18 -18.54
N ALA A 343 14.60 7.46 -18.82
CA ALA A 343 13.76 7.91 -19.95
C ALA A 343 14.25 9.18 -20.67
N SER A 344 15.43 9.74 -20.31
CA SER A 344 15.95 11.02 -20.83
C SER A 344 14.95 12.17 -20.66
N ILE A 345 14.32 12.24 -19.47
CA ILE A 345 13.39 13.31 -19.11
C ILE A 345 14.23 14.43 -18.46
N ASP A 346 14.65 15.39 -19.29
CA ASP A 346 15.55 16.49 -18.92
C ASP A 346 14.86 17.84 -18.70
N ASP A 347 13.61 18.01 -19.16
CA ASP A 347 12.84 19.24 -18.94
C ASP A 347 12.47 19.42 -17.44
N PRO A 348 12.93 20.49 -16.76
CA PRO A 348 12.59 20.73 -15.36
C PRO A 348 11.08 20.86 -15.10
N ILE A 349 10.29 21.30 -16.08
CA ILE A 349 8.83 21.43 -15.93
C ILE A 349 8.19 20.04 -15.92
N GLN A 350 8.54 19.17 -16.87
CA GLN A 350 8.10 17.77 -16.91
C GLN A 350 8.57 16.97 -15.69
N VAL A 351 9.84 17.12 -15.25
CA VAL A 351 10.35 16.47 -14.04
C VAL A 351 9.58 16.93 -12.80
N SER A 352 9.35 18.24 -12.64
CA SER A 352 8.59 18.80 -11.51
C SER A 352 7.14 18.29 -11.46
N LYS A 353 6.46 18.26 -12.62
CA LYS A 353 5.11 17.72 -12.77
C LYS A 353 5.04 16.23 -12.40
N LEU A 354 5.98 15.43 -12.91
CA LEU A 354 6.07 14.01 -12.58
C LEU A 354 6.33 13.81 -11.08
N ALA A 355 7.29 14.53 -10.49
CA ALA A 355 7.62 14.48 -9.06
C ALA A 355 6.41 14.79 -8.16
N HIS A 356 5.59 15.78 -8.54
CA HIS A 356 4.36 16.10 -7.82
C HIS A 356 3.35 14.94 -7.81
N GLN A 357 3.09 14.32 -8.97
CA GLN A 357 2.23 13.13 -9.03
C GLN A 357 2.86 11.97 -8.27
N PHE A 358 4.18 11.80 -8.37
CA PHE A 358 4.92 10.74 -7.70
C PHE A 358 4.74 10.79 -6.18
N HIS A 359 4.87 11.97 -5.59
CA HIS A 359 4.65 12.21 -4.17
C HIS A 359 3.22 11.86 -3.69
N ILE A 360 2.22 11.99 -4.57
CA ILE A 360 0.83 11.56 -4.30
C ILE A 360 0.69 10.03 -4.39
N PHE A 361 1.32 9.41 -5.39
CA PHE A 361 1.38 7.95 -5.57
C PHE A 361 2.03 7.25 -4.36
N LEU A 362 3.22 7.70 -3.94
CA LEU A 362 3.96 7.15 -2.79
C LEU A 362 3.11 7.15 -1.51
N LYS A 363 2.36 8.24 -1.25
CA LYS A 363 1.50 8.38 -0.06
C LYS A 363 0.31 7.40 -0.01
N GLY A 364 0.01 6.65 -1.08
CA GLY A 364 -1.06 5.66 -1.10
C GLY A 364 -0.64 4.24 -1.52
N VAL A 365 0.60 4.00 -1.96
CA VAL A 365 1.01 2.70 -2.51
C VAL A 365 1.02 1.55 -1.49
N ILE A 366 1.33 1.83 -0.22
CA ILE A 366 1.23 0.87 0.91
C ILE A 366 0.14 1.35 1.90
N HIS A 367 -1.11 1.42 1.43
CA HIS A 367 -2.29 1.77 2.24
C HIS A 367 -3.46 0.81 1.98
N PHE A 368 -4.51 0.86 2.80
CA PHE A 368 -5.73 0.08 2.57
C PHE A 368 -6.33 0.40 1.17
N PRO A 369 -6.64 -0.61 0.34
CA PRO A 369 -6.96 -0.45 -1.09
C PRO A 369 -8.42 0.00 -1.34
N ILE A 370 -8.91 0.96 -0.55
CA ILE A 370 -10.26 1.51 -0.61
C ILE A 370 -10.27 2.64 -1.64
N ASN A 371 -10.81 2.40 -2.83
CA ASN A 371 -10.79 3.34 -3.96
C ASN A 371 -12.01 4.28 -3.96
N ILE A 372 -12.12 5.13 -2.93
CA ILE A 372 -13.23 6.08 -2.73
C ILE A 372 -12.65 7.51 -2.65
N PRO A 373 -13.31 8.54 -3.24
CA PRO A 373 -12.86 9.93 -3.12
C PRO A 373 -12.50 10.33 -1.69
N GLY A 374 -11.36 11.01 -1.52
CA GLY A 374 -10.82 11.40 -0.21
C GLY A 374 -9.87 10.39 0.44
N THR A 375 -9.80 9.13 -0.02
CA THR A 375 -8.80 8.18 0.50
C THR A 375 -7.41 8.40 -0.12
N ARG A 376 -6.34 8.08 0.64
CA ARG A 376 -4.96 8.08 0.12
C ARG A 376 -4.79 7.16 -1.10
N PHE A 377 -5.46 6.00 -1.10
CA PHE A 377 -5.38 5.04 -2.20
C PHE A 377 -6.05 5.56 -3.48
N TYR A 378 -7.21 6.24 -3.39
CA TYR A 378 -7.87 6.86 -4.54
C TYR A 378 -7.00 7.94 -5.20
N SER A 379 -6.38 8.81 -4.39
CA SER A 379 -5.45 9.83 -4.89
C SER A 379 -4.22 9.19 -5.54
N ALA A 380 -3.65 8.13 -4.95
CA ALA A 380 -2.54 7.40 -5.55
C ALA A 380 -2.93 6.65 -6.84
N SER A 381 -4.14 6.12 -6.96
CA SER A 381 -4.67 5.55 -8.21
C SER A 381 -4.79 6.59 -9.32
N LYS A 382 -5.28 7.80 -9.00
CA LYS A 382 -5.31 8.91 -9.97
C LYS A 382 -3.91 9.35 -10.39
N ALA A 383 -3.00 9.54 -9.44
CA ALA A 383 -1.62 9.94 -9.73
C ALA A 383 -0.88 8.88 -10.57
N ALA A 384 -1.01 7.59 -10.23
CA ALA A 384 -0.45 6.50 -11.03
C ALA A 384 -0.99 6.51 -12.47
N ASN A 385 -2.28 6.77 -12.68
CA ASN A 385 -2.86 6.83 -14.02
C ASN A 385 -2.30 7.99 -14.87
N GLU A 386 -2.13 9.19 -14.29
CA GLU A 386 -1.51 10.32 -15.01
C GLU A 386 -0.01 10.09 -15.26
N ILE A 387 0.75 9.53 -14.31
CA ILE A 387 2.16 9.15 -14.55
C ILE A 387 2.23 8.13 -15.69
N LYS A 388 1.44 7.04 -15.64
CA LYS A 388 1.41 6.03 -16.71
C LYS A 388 1.00 6.62 -18.07
N LYS A 389 0.20 7.68 -18.10
CA LYS A 389 -0.21 8.38 -19.34
C LYS A 389 0.96 9.18 -19.93
N GLU A 390 1.76 9.87 -19.12
CA GLU A 390 2.98 10.52 -19.60
C GLU A 390 4.06 9.50 -20.00
N LEU A 391 4.27 8.44 -19.22
CA LEU A 391 5.23 7.38 -19.56
C LEU A 391 4.85 6.64 -20.87
N ARG A 392 3.55 6.44 -21.17
CA ARG A 392 3.10 5.93 -22.48
C ARG A 392 3.47 6.87 -23.63
N LEU A 393 3.27 8.17 -23.47
CA LEU A 393 3.61 9.16 -24.50
C LEU A 393 5.12 9.13 -24.79
N ILE A 394 5.95 9.12 -23.74
CA ILE A 394 7.42 9.07 -23.86
C ILE A 394 7.87 7.74 -24.48
N ALA A 395 7.25 6.60 -24.12
CA ALA A 395 7.55 5.30 -24.72
C ALA A 395 7.24 5.23 -26.22
N ARG A 396 6.13 5.85 -26.67
CA ARG A 396 5.78 5.96 -28.09
C ARG A 396 6.74 6.89 -28.84
N GLN A 397 6.96 8.10 -28.32
CA GLN A 397 7.93 9.05 -28.86
C GLN A 397 9.34 8.45 -28.97
N ARG A 398 9.76 7.61 -28.02
CA ARG A 398 11.04 6.92 -28.09
C ARG A 398 11.06 5.83 -29.15
N ARG A 399 9.98 5.04 -29.31
CA ARG A 399 9.88 4.04 -30.38
C ARG A 399 10.02 4.71 -31.76
N ASP A 400 9.22 5.73 -32.02
CA ASP A 400 9.33 6.58 -33.23
C ASP A 400 10.76 7.09 -33.48
N ALA A 401 11.45 7.53 -32.43
CA ALA A 401 12.81 8.06 -32.54
C ALA A 401 13.87 6.97 -32.77
N LEU A 402 13.67 5.75 -32.25
CA LEU A 402 14.53 4.59 -32.53
C LEU A 402 14.35 4.12 -33.97
N ASP A 403 13.10 3.99 -34.43
CA ASP A 403 12.77 3.58 -35.80
C ASP A 403 13.31 4.56 -36.84
N LYS A 404 13.26 5.86 -36.54
CA LYS A 404 13.85 6.96 -37.35
C LYS A 404 15.38 7.11 -37.16
N LYS A 405 16.02 6.29 -36.31
CA LYS A 405 17.45 6.33 -35.95
C LYS A 405 17.94 7.67 -35.38
N ILE A 406 17.03 8.43 -34.76
CA ILE A 406 17.29 9.67 -34.03
C ILE A 406 17.75 9.36 -32.59
N ALA A 407 17.13 8.35 -31.97
CA ALA A 407 17.50 7.86 -30.65
C ALA A 407 18.47 6.66 -30.74
N SER A 408 19.27 6.47 -29.68
CA SER A 408 20.18 5.32 -29.58
C SER A 408 19.54 4.16 -28.80
N PRO A 409 19.75 2.89 -29.21
CA PRO A 409 19.43 1.71 -28.40
C PRO A 409 20.01 1.77 -26.98
N GLY A 410 21.19 2.38 -26.82
CA GLY A 410 21.89 2.51 -25.54
C GLY A 410 21.61 3.82 -24.78
N GLN A 411 20.63 4.63 -25.21
CA GLN A 411 20.39 5.98 -24.70
C GLN A 411 19.93 6.03 -23.24
N ASP A 412 19.03 5.16 -22.83
CA ASP A 412 18.54 5.02 -21.46
C ASP A 412 17.82 3.66 -21.28
N LEU A 413 17.33 3.41 -20.07
CA LEU A 413 16.60 2.19 -19.73
C LEU A 413 15.37 1.95 -20.62
N LEU A 414 14.63 2.99 -21.00
CA LEU A 414 13.46 2.89 -21.86
C LEU A 414 13.83 2.44 -23.29
N SER A 415 14.92 2.96 -23.87
CA SER A 415 15.44 2.41 -25.14
C SER A 415 15.76 0.91 -25.02
N HIS A 416 16.37 0.48 -23.91
CA HIS A 416 16.66 -0.94 -23.67
C HIS A 416 15.38 -1.78 -23.49
N LEU A 417 14.37 -1.31 -22.76
CA LEU A 417 13.09 -2.04 -22.58
C LEU A 417 12.28 -2.15 -23.88
N LEU A 418 12.36 -1.15 -24.76
CA LEU A 418 11.68 -1.16 -26.06
C LEU A 418 12.28 -2.19 -27.05
N LEU A 419 13.55 -2.54 -26.87
CA LEU A 419 14.31 -3.42 -27.76
C LEU A 419 14.63 -4.79 -27.15
N SER A 420 14.42 -5.00 -25.85
CA SER A 420 14.69 -6.26 -25.17
C SER A 420 13.60 -7.30 -25.44
N THR A 421 14.03 -8.53 -25.76
CA THR A 421 13.19 -9.71 -25.95
C THR A 421 13.49 -10.80 -24.92
N ASP A 422 12.53 -11.70 -24.69
CA ASP A 422 12.82 -12.96 -24.00
C ASP A 422 13.41 -14.01 -24.96
N ALA A 423 13.76 -15.18 -24.41
CA ALA A 423 14.40 -16.25 -25.18
C ALA A 423 13.54 -16.86 -26.30
N GLY A 424 12.25 -16.50 -26.40
CA GLY A 424 11.36 -16.83 -27.52
C GLY A 424 11.15 -15.68 -28.50
N GLY A 425 11.90 -14.57 -28.38
CA GLY A 425 11.78 -13.40 -29.25
C GLY A 425 10.63 -12.45 -28.90
N ARG A 426 9.87 -12.70 -27.83
CA ARG A 426 8.77 -11.82 -27.39
C ARG A 426 9.32 -10.55 -26.74
N PHE A 427 8.87 -9.40 -27.23
CA PHE A 427 9.07 -8.08 -26.59
C PHE A 427 8.08 -7.86 -25.43
N LEU A 428 8.43 -6.95 -24.52
CA LEU A 428 7.48 -6.42 -23.52
C LEU A 428 6.34 -5.62 -24.20
N SER A 429 5.11 -5.79 -23.72
CA SER A 429 3.97 -4.98 -24.13
C SER A 429 4.05 -3.54 -23.59
N GLU A 430 3.30 -2.59 -24.17
CA GLU A 430 3.29 -1.18 -23.70
C GLU A 430 2.95 -1.07 -22.21
N SER A 431 1.97 -1.86 -21.72
CA SER A 431 1.61 -1.88 -20.31
C SER A 431 2.71 -2.46 -19.42
N GLU A 432 3.41 -3.50 -19.85
CA GLU A 432 4.56 -4.03 -19.11
C GLU A 432 5.73 -3.04 -19.08
N ILE A 433 6.05 -2.36 -20.19
CA ILE A 433 7.11 -1.34 -20.24
C ILE A 433 6.77 -0.20 -19.28
N VAL A 434 5.54 0.32 -19.34
CA VAL A 434 5.11 1.48 -18.54
C VAL A 434 4.98 1.16 -17.05
N ASP A 435 4.44 0.01 -16.69
CA ASP A 435 4.32 -0.39 -15.28
C ASP A 435 5.69 -0.78 -14.68
N ASN A 436 6.61 -1.36 -15.47
CA ASN A 436 7.97 -1.59 -15.00
C ASN A 436 8.78 -0.29 -14.91
N LEU A 437 8.60 0.68 -15.82
CA LEU A 437 9.24 1.99 -15.71
C LEU A 437 8.76 2.74 -14.46
N LEU A 438 7.46 2.70 -14.14
CA LEU A 438 6.91 3.23 -12.89
C LEU A 438 7.46 2.50 -11.64
N LEU A 439 7.56 1.16 -11.69
CA LEU A 439 8.18 0.36 -10.62
C LEU A 439 9.66 0.71 -10.42
N LEU A 440 10.41 0.95 -11.49
CA LEU A 440 11.83 1.26 -11.43
C LEU A 440 12.08 2.66 -10.87
N LEU A 441 11.32 3.67 -11.33
CA LEU A 441 11.32 5.02 -10.73
C LEU A 441 11.02 4.96 -9.22
N PHE A 442 10.14 4.07 -8.77
CA PHE A 442 9.85 3.87 -7.34
C PHE A 442 11.01 3.20 -6.60
N ALA A 443 11.61 2.17 -7.20
CA ALA A 443 12.70 1.42 -6.58
C ALA A 443 13.99 2.26 -6.42
N SER A 444 14.33 3.12 -7.38
CA SER A 444 15.58 3.91 -7.41
C SER A 444 15.53 5.24 -6.63
N HIS A 445 14.34 5.67 -6.22
CA HIS A 445 14.09 7.01 -5.66
C HIS A 445 14.15 7.02 -4.12
N ASP A 446 13.11 6.54 -3.45
CA ASP A 446 13.01 6.57 -1.98
C ASP A 446 14.12 5.75 -1.30
N THR A 447 14.51 4.60 -1.87
CA THR A 447 15.51 3.72 -1.26
C THR A 447 16.88 4.40 -1.22
N THR A 448 17.37 4.92 -2.35
CA THR A 448 18.63 5.64 -2.43
C THR A 448 18.58 6.97 -1.68
N THR A 449 17.42 7.66 -1.65
CA THR A 449 17.22 8.86 -0.80
C THR A 449 17.53 8.55 0.65
N SER A 450 16.92 7.48 1.18
CA SER A 450 17.06 7.08 2.57
C SER A 450 18.52 6.71 2.90
N VAL A 451 19.20 5.94 2.03
CA VAL A 451 20.61 5.58 2.23
C VAL A 451 21.54 6.80 2.22
N ILE A 452 21.47 7.65 1.18
CA ILE A 452 22.34 8.84 1.08
C ILE A 452 22.12 9.77 2.28
N THR A 453 20.86 9.98 2.70
CA THR A 453 20.55 10.78 3.89
C THR A 453 21.15 10.18 5.17
N CYS A 454 21.04 8.87 5.36
CA CYS A 454 21.63 8.20 6.52
C CYS A 454 23.17 8.22 6.49
N VAL A 455 23.80 8.08 5.31
CA VAL A 455 25.25 8.25 5.14
C VAL A 455 25.69 9.66 5.57
N ILE A 456 24.99 10.70 5.11
CA ILE A 456 25.30 12.10 5.48
C ILE A 456 25.17 12.33 6.99
N LYS A 457 24.17 11.72 7.64
CA LYS A 457 24.03 11.72 9.11
C LYS A 457 25.23 11.05 9.80
N TYR A 458 25.50 9.78 9.50
CA TYR A 458 26.57 9.04 10.18
C TYR A 458 27.95 9.67 9.96
N LEU A 459 28.20 10.27 8.80
CA LEU A 459 29.44 11.00 8.53
C LEU A 459 29.55 12.36 9.26
N ALA A 460 28.44 12.95 9.69
CA ALA A 460 28.47 14.12 10.58
C ALA A 460 28.74 13.72 12.04
N GLU A 461 28.27 12.55 12.45
CA GLU A 461 28.40 12.00 13.81
C GLU A 461 29.75 11.32 14.07
N LEU A 462 30.44 10.88 13.01
CA LEU A 462 31.67 10.08 13.05
C LEU A 462 32.79 10.76 12.25
N PRO A 463 33.46 11.81 12.80
CA PRO A 463 34.46 12.60 12.07
C PRO A 463 35.65 11.78 11.55
N GLU A 464 36.06 10.74 12.28
CA GLU A 464 37.12 9.82 11.86
C GLU A 464 36.71 8.95 10.65
N VAL A 465 35.44 8.56 10.55
CA VAL A 465 34.90 7.88 9.35
C VAL A 465 34.84 8.86 8.19
N PHE A 466 34.39 10.11 8.41
CA PHE A 466 34.38 11.16 7.39
C PHE A 466 35.78 11.46 6.84
N GLU A 467 36.80 11.63 7.68
CA GLU A 467 38.16 11.93 7.21
C GLU A 467 38.82 10.74 6.48
N MET A 468 38.43 9.48 6.77
CA MET A 468 38.87 8.32 5.98
C MET A 468 38.13 8.17 4.65
N VAL A 469 36.82 8.44 4.60
CA VAL A 469 36.06 8.58 3.33
C VAL A 469 36.66 9.70 2.48
N LEU A 470 36.85 10.89 3.06
CA LEU A 470 37.43 12.04 2.39
C LEU A 470 38.80 11.72 1.77
N ARG A 471 39.69 11.05 2.52
CA ARG A 471 41.03 10.67 2.02
C ARG A 471 40.93 9.81 0.77
N GLU A 472 40.11 8.77 0.79
CA GLU A 472 39.83 7.91 -0.38
C GLU A 472 39.31 8.73 -1.58
N GLN A 473 38.37 9.64 -1.35
CA GLN A 473 37.77 10.45 -2.41
C GLN A 473 38.71 11.54 -2.96
N LEU A 474 39.61 12.09 -2.13
CA LEU A 474 40.66 13.02 -2.54
C LEU A 474 41.78 12.31 -3.32
N ASP A 475 42.19 11.11 -2.91
CA ASP A 475 43.23 10.35 -3.62
C ASP A 475 42.72 9.85 -4.99
N ILE A 476 41.43 9.52 -5.10
CA ILE A 476 40.78 9.33 -6.41
C ILE A 476 40.81 10.63 -7.22
N ALA A 477 40.43 11.78 -6.64
CA ALA A 477 40.40 13.05 -7.35
C ALA A 477 41.77 13.51 -7.87
N LYS A 478 42.86 13.27 -7.13
CA LYS A 478 44.24 13.54 -7.57
C LYS A 478 44.67 12.68 -8.78
N SER A 479 43.99 11.56 -9.03
CA SER A 479 44.28 10.66 -10.15
C SER A 479 43.54 11.02 -11.45
N LYS A 480 42.88 12.18 -11.50
CA LYS A 480 41.99 12.61 -12.59
C LYS A 480 42.44 13.94 -13.20
N GLU A 481 42.15 14.14 -14.47
CA GLU A 481 42.42 15.41 -15.16
C GLU A 481 41.38 16.49 -14.78
N ALA A 482 41.73 17.77 -14.97
CA ALA A 482 40.85 18.89 -14.63
C ALA A 482 39.55 18.85 -15.47
N GLY A 483 38.41 18.64 -14.80
CA GLY A 483 37.10 18.49 -15.44
C GLY A 483 36.77 17.06 -15.92
N GLU A 484 37.65 16.08 -15.69
CA GLU A 484 37.39 14.68 -16.04
C GLU A 484 36.31 14.07 -15.13
N LEU A 485 35.25 13.55 -15.74
CA LEU A 485 34.17 12.84 -15.02
C LEU A 485 34.64 11.49 -14.47
N LEU A 486 33.99 11.02 -13.40
CA LEU A 486 34.18 9.70 -12.82
C LEU A 486 33.94 8.59 -13.86
N LYS A 487 34.84 7.60 -13.86
CA LYS A 487 34.73 6.36 -14.65
C LYS A 487 34.36 5.19 -13.75
N TRP A 488 33.96 4.05 -14.33
CA TRP A 488 33.60 2.85 -13.56
C TRP A 488 34.74 2.35 -12.67
N GLU A 489 35.97 2.48 -13.17
CA GLU A 489 37.22 2.12 -12.50
C GLU A 489 37.44 2.98 -11.24
N ASP A 490 36.94 4.23 -11.22
CA ASP A 490 36.98 5.08 -10.03
C ASP A 490 36.02 4.57 -8.94
N ILE A 491 34.82 4.10 -9.31
CA ILE A 491 33.85 3.50 -8.38
C ILE A 491 34.40 2.19 -7.77
N GLN A 492 35.27 1.48 -8.48
CA GLN A 492 35.96 0.29 -7.97
C GLN A 492 37.10 0.61 -6.98
N LYS A 493 37.64 1.84 -6.99
CA LYS A 493 38.60 2.34 -5.99
C LYS A 493 37.92 2.68 -4.65
N MET A 494 36.65 3.09 -4.66
CA MET A 494 35.86 3.54 -3.50
C MET A 494 35.43 2.39 -2.57
N ARG A 495 36.40 1.68 -1.98
CA ARG A 495 36.17 0.47 -1.17
C ARG A 495 35.74 0.80 0.24
N TYR A 496 36.45 1.70 0.92
CA TYR A 496 36.10 2.11 2.29
C TYR A 496 34.76 2.84 2.31
N SER A 497 34.52 3.73 1.35
CA SER A 497 33.22 4.39 1.18
C SER A 497 32.07 3.40 0.96
N TRP A 498 32.30 2.29 0.25
CA TRP A 498 31.27 1.26 0.09
C TRP A 498 31.05 0.43 1.36
N ASN A 499 32.11 0.17 2.13
CA ASN A 499 32.02 -0.45 3.45
C ASN A 499 31.22 0.43 4.45
N VAL A 500 31.41 1.75 4.40
CA VAL A 500 30.61 2.74 5.15
C VAL A 500 29.13 2.66 4.74
N VAL A 501 28.82 2.63 3.44
CA VAL A 501 27.44 2.46 2.95
C VAL A 501 26.82 1.12 3.39
N TYR A 502 27.61 0.04 3.43
CA TYR A 502 27.15 -1.26 3.92
C TYR A 502 26.83 -1.25 5.42
N GLU A 503 27.62 -0.54 6.25
CA GLU A 503 27.32 -0.39 7.68
C GLU A 503 26.07 0.46 7.93
N VAL A 504 25.85 1.51 7.13
CA VAL A 504 24.58 2.26 7.11
C VAL A 504 23.41 1.35 6.72
N LEU A 505 23.57 0.49 5.70
CA LEU A 505 22.56 -0.49 5.29
C LEU A 505 22.30 -1.59 6.34
N ARG A 506 23.21 -1.81 7.31
CA ARG A 506 23.02 -2.73 8.43
C ARG A 506 22.21 -2.10 9.56
N LEU A 507 22.60 -0.89 9.96
CA LEU A 507 22.01 -0.16 11.08
C LEU A 507 20.65 0.47 10.70
N MET A 508 20.56 1.04 9.50
CA MET A 508 19.38 1.75 8.97
C MET A 508 18.96 1.18 7.59
N PRO A 509 18.62 -0.12 7.48
CA PRO A 509 18.16 -0.72 6.22
C PRO A 509 16.90 -0.01 5.71
N PRO A 510 16.82 0.47 4.45
CA PRO A 510 15.66 1.21 3.95
C PRO A 510 14.35 0.42 3.97
N ILE A 511 14.44 -0.91 3.80
CA ILE A 511 13.29 -1.81 3.72
C ILE A 511 13.33 -2.76 4.93
N ARG A 512 12.29 -2.73 5.76
CA ARG A 512 12.19 -3.56 6.99
C ARG A 512 12.03 -5.07 6.74
N GLY A 513 11.88 -5.50 5.49
CA GLY A 513 11.63 -6.88 5.08
C GLY A 513 10.80 -6.92 3.79
N ALA A 514 10.68 -8.09 3.16
CA ALA A 514 9.82 -8.27 1.99
C ALA A 514 8.98 -9.55 2.05
N PHE A 515 7.77 -9.47 1.54
CA PHE A 515 6.74 -10.48 1.79
C PHE A 515 6.73 -11.62 0.76
N ARG A 516 6.11 -12.72 1.16
CA ARG A 516 5.89 -13.94 0.37
C ARG A 516 4.51 -14.53 0.62
N GLU A 517 4.09 -15.47 -0.20
CA GLU A 517 2.91 -16.33 0.00
C GLU A 517 3.28 -17.80 -0.20
N ALA A 518 2.82 -18.68 0.69
CA ALA A 518 3.01 -20.12 0.59
C ALA A 518 2.11 -20.71 -0.50
N ILE A 519 2.69 -21.39 -1.49
CA ILE A 519 1.92 -21.99 -2.61
C ILE A 519 1.53 -23.46 -2.35
N VAL A 520 2.14 -24.07 -1.35
CA VAL A 520 1.88 -25.41 -0.80
C VAL A 520 2.00 -25.36 0.73
N ASP A 521 1.47 -26.37 1.41
CA ASP A 521 1.79 -26.60 2.83
C ASP A 521 3.24 -27.09 2.93
N PHE A 522 4.01 -26.62 3.92
CA PHE A 522 5.36 -27.12 4.18
C PHE A 522 5.77 -26.94 5.66
N THR A 523 6.81 -27.66 6.09
CA THR A 523 7.32 -27.58 7.48
C THR A 523 8.60 -26.73 7.55
N TYR A 524 8.69 -25.86 8.55
CA TYR A 524 9.90 -25.10 8.90
C TYR A 524 10.05 -24.99 10.43
N ALA A 525 11.26 -25.19 10.95
CA ALA A 525 11.57 -25.16 12.39
C ALA A 525 10.63 -26.02 13.29
N GLY A 526 10.10 -27.13 12.74
CA GLY A 526 9.15 -28.02 13.42
C GLY A 526 7.67 -27.65 13.24
N TYR A 527 7.35 -26.51 12.64
CA TYR A 527 5.98 -26.01 12.44
C TYR A 527 5.53 -26.10 10.98
N THR A 528 4.26 -26.44 10.77
CA THR A 528 3.58 -26.37 9.48
C THR A 528 3.22 -24.92 9.15
N ILE A 529 3.61 -24.48 7.96
CA ILE A 529 3.18 -23.25 7.31
C ILE A 529 2.11 -23.63 6.27
N PRO A 530 0.83 -23.24 6.46
CA PRO A 530 -0.22 -23.58 5.51
C PRO A 530 -0.14 -22.76 4.21
N LYS A 531 -0.60 -23.37 3.11
CA LYS A 531 -0.83 -22.71 1.82
C LYS A 531 -1.70 -21.45 1.99
N GLY A 532 -1.37 -20.42 1.23
CA GLY A 532 -2.05 -19.12 1.26
C GLY A 532 -1.62 -18.21 2.41
N TRP A 533 -0.97 -18.72 3.48
CA TRP A 533 -0.34 -17.86 4.48
C TRP A 533 0.71 -16.96 3.85
N LYS A 534 0.82 -15.74 4.36
CA LYS A 534 1.88 -14.83 3.96
C LYS A 534 3.12 -15.09 4.82
N LEU A 535 4.28 -14.69 4.34
CA LEU A 535 5.54 -14.84 5.07
C LEU A 535 6.37 -13.58 4.93
N CYS A 536 7.26 -13.33 5.88
CA CYS A 536 8.16 -12.18 5.85
C CYS A 536 9.54 -12.62 6.34
N TRP A 537 10.61 -12.21 5.65
CA TRP A 537 11.95 -12.16 6.20
C TRP A 537 12.24 -10.71 6.59
N THR A 538 13.09 -10.48 7.60
CA THR A 538 13.39 -9.13 8.07
C THR A 538 14.86 -8.97 8.49
N PRO A 539 15.58 -7.93 8.04
CA PRO A 539 16.92 -7.60 8.53
C PRO A 539 16.97 -7.42 10.04
N ALA A 540 15.88 -6.96 10.67
CA ALA A 540 15.79 -6.77 12.12
C ALA A 540 15.93 -8.07 12.95
N SER A 541 15.90 -9.24 12.31
CA SER A 541 16.18 -10.54 12.94
C SER A 541 17.67 -10.94 12.92
N THR A 542 18.55 -10.12 12.32
CA THR A 542 19.99 -10.41 12.22
C THR A 542 20.89 -9.18 12.38
N THR A 543 20.53 -8.01 11.83
CA THR A 543 21.49 -6.89 11.67
C THR A 543 21.96 -6.25 12.97
N LYS A 544 21.20 -6.42 14.06
CA LYS A 544 21.53 -5.96 15.42
C LYS A 544 21.78 -7.10 16.42
N ASP A 545 21.98 -8.33 15.95
CA ASP A 545 22.26 -9.49 16.80
C ASP A 545 23.78 -9.60 17.05
N PRO A 546 24.26 -9.56 18.31
CA PRO A 546 25.68 -9.69 18.62
C PRO A 546 26.27 -11.06 18.25
N GLY A 547 25.44 -12.09 18.07
CA GLY A 547 25.85 -13.41 17.57
C GLY A 547 26.16 -13.44 16.08
N PHE A 548 25.78 -12.42 15.31
CA PHE A 548 26.16 -12.25 13.90
C PHE A 548 27.05 -11.02 13.65
N PHE A 549 26.94 -9.99 14.49
CA PHE A 549 27.72 -8.75 14.39
C PHE A 549 28.26 -8.35 15.78
N PRO A 550 29.49 -8.75 16.16
CA PRO A 550 30.09 -8.37 17.45
C PRO A 550 30.05 -6.84 17.66
N ASN A 551 29.65 -6.39 18.85
CA ASN A 551 29.27 -4.99 19.11
C ASN A 551 28.21 -4.48 18.11
N ALA A 552 27.02 -5.07 18.13
CA ALA A 552 26.03 -4.88 17.07
C ALA A 552 25.45 -3.46 16.92
N GLU A 553 25.50 -2.61 17.95
CA GLU A 553 25.03 -1.22 17.86
C GLU A 553 26.13 -0.25 17.36
N ASP A 554 27.41 -0.65 17.42
CA ASP A 554 28.56 0.17 17.02
C ASP A 554 28.68 0.28 15.48
N PHE A 555 29.04 1.45 14.98
CA PHE A 555 29.37 1.67 13.57
C PHE A 555 30.82 1.25 13.28
N VAL A 556 31.02 0.14 12.57
CA VAL A 556 32.34 -0.42 12.24
C VAL A 556 32.38 -0.83 10.77
N ALA A 557 32.87 0.07 9.90
CA ALA A 557 32.95 -0.19 8.45
C ALA A 557 33.86 -1.39 8.09
N SER A 558 34.88 -1.72 8.89
CA SER A 558 35.81 -2.83 8.60
C SER A 558 35.18 -4.23 8.71
N ARG A 559 33.93 -4.36 9.19
CA ARG A 559 33.13 -5.61 9.16
C ARG A 559 33.01 -6.24 7.77
N TYR A 560 33.19 -5.45 6.71
CA TYR A 560 33.00 -5.85 5.32
C TYR A 560 34.33 -6.18 4.60
N GLU A 561 35.44 -6.17 5.33
CA GLU A 561 36.75 -6.57 4.84
C GLU A 561 36.96 -8.09 4.96
N GLY A 562 37.91 -8.63 4.18
CA GLY A 562 38.19 -10.07 4.15
C GLY A 562 36.99 -10.90 3.67
N ALA A 563 36.49 -11.77 4.55
CA ALA A 563 35.34 -12.66 4.26
C ALA A 563 33.96 -12.00 4.45
N GLY A 564 33.90 -10.85 5.15
CA GLY A 564 32.65 -10.17 5.48
C GLY A 564 31.72 -10.93 6.44
N PRO A 565 30.46 -10.48 6.61
CA PRO A 565 29.49 -11.09 7.50
C PRO A 565 29.06 -12.51 7.08
N ALA A 566 28.63 -13.33 8.05
CA ALA A 566 28.17 -14.69 7.81
C ALA A 566 27.05 -14.75 6.74
N PRO A 567 27.04 -15.73 5.81
CA PRO A 567 26.04 -15.80 4.75
C PRO A 567 24.60 -15.74 5.28
N TYR A 568 23.78 -14.89 4.65
CA TYR A 568 22.39 -14.61 5.02
C TYR A 568 22.16 -13.89 6.37
N SER A 569 23.21 -13.46 7.09
CA SER A 569 23.08 -12.51 8.21
C SER A 569 22.94 -11.06 7.74
N PHE A 570 23.72 -10.66 6.74
CA PHE A 570 23.61 -9.37 6.07
C PHE A 570 22.81 -9.51 4.76
N VAL A 571 21.60 -8.96 4.72
CA VAL A 571 20.64 -9.16 3.62
C VAL A 571 19.90 -7.87 3.17
N PRO A 572 20.56 -6.68 3.07
CA PRO A 572 19.87 -5.43 2.74
C PRO A 572 19.18 -5.44 1.37
N PHE A 573 19.72 -6.21 0.42
CA PHE A 573 19.17 -6.37 -0.94
C PHE A 573 18.31 -7.64 -1.11
N GLY A 574 17.96 -8.31 0.00
CA GLY A 574 17.29 -9.62 0.01
C GLY A 574 18.19 -10.72 -0.54
N GLY A 575 17.60 -11.68 -1.27
CA GLY A 575 18.35 -12.79 -1.87
C GLY A 575 17.51 -13.70 -2.77
N GLY A 576 18.17 -14.70 -3.34
CA GLY A 576 17.56 -15.66 -4.26
C GLY A 576 17.10 -15.01 -5.58
N PRO A 577 16.14 -15.60 -6.31
CA PRO A 577 15.66 -15.05 -7.58
C PRO A 577 15.13 -13.60 -7.48
N ARG A 578 14.65 -13.20 -6.29
CA ARG A 578 14.14 -11.84 -5.97
C ARG A 578 15.16 -10.93 -5.30
N ILE A 579 16.46 -11.24 -5.34
CA ILE A 579 17.51 -10.27 -4.98
C ILE A 579 17.33 -8.98 -5.79
N CYS A 580 17.59 -7.82 -5.17
CA CYS A 580 17.36 -6.51 -5.76
C CYS A 580 18.06 -6.37 -7.12
N MET A 581 17.30 -5.93 -8.14
CA MET A 581 17.86 -5.64 -9.47
C MET A 581 18.79 -4.44 -9.45
N GLY A 582 18.47 -3.44 -8.61
CA GLY A 582 19.20 -2.18 -8.52
C GLY A 582 20.44 -2.20 -7.62
N ASN A 583 20.98 -3.35 -7.18
CA ASN A 583 22.15 -3.37 -6.30
C ASN A 583 23.36 -2.67 -6.94
N GLU A 584 23.75 -3.13 -8.13
CA GLU A 584 24.89 -2.58 -8.88
C GLU A 584 24.58 -1.20 -9.51
N TYR A 585 23.32 -0.76 -9.49
CA TYR A 585 22.88 0.59 -9.90
C TYR A 585 22.94 1.59 -8.75
N ALA A 586 22.44 1.22 -7.57
CA ALA A 586 22.47 2.06 -6.38
C ALA A 586 23.92 2.31 -5.92
N ARG A 587 24.83 1.35 -6.13
CA ARG A 587 26.25 1.49 -5.80
C ARG A 587 26.91 2.74 -6.41
N PRO A 588 27.00 2.92 -7.74
CA PRO A 588 27.52 4.15 -8.33
C PRO A 588 26.65 5.36 -7.98
N GLN A 589 25.31 5.24 -7.92
CA GLN A 589 24.41 6.36 -7.58
C GLN A 589 24.75 7.01 -6.22
N ILE A 590 25.04 6.18 -5.20
CA ILE A 590 25.43 6.60 -3.85
C ILE A 590 26.88 7.08 -3.82
N LEU A 591 27.80 6.33 -4.42
CA LEU A 591 29.24 6.61 -4.36
C LEU A 591 29.65 7.85 -5.17
N VAL A 592 29.02 8.12 -6.31
CA VAL A 592 29.20 9.35 -7.10
C VAL A 592 28.72 10.59 -6.34
N PHE A 593 27.57 10.48 -5.66
CA PHE A 593 27.08 11.55 -4.79
C PHE A 593 28.07 11.81 -3.64
N LEU A 594 28.49 10.75 -2.95
CA LEU A 594 29.42 10.82 -1.83
C LEU A 594 30.77 11.44 -2.23
N HIS A 595 31.36 10.99 -3.35
CA HIS A 595 32.58 11.55 -3.92
C HIS A 595 32.49 13.07 -4.16
N ASN A 596 31.34 13.54 -4.66
CA ASN A 596 31.18 14.95 -5.00
C ASN A 596 30.87 15.84 -3.81
N ILE A 597 30.19 15.33 -2.77
CA ILE A 597 29.80 16.13 -1.60
C ILE A 597 30.96 16.30 -0.60
N VAL A 598 31.67 15.22 -0.22
CA VAL A 598 32.72 15.29 0.83
C VAL A 598 33.91 16.16 0.43
N LYS A 599 34.25 16.20 -0.87
CA LYS A 599 35.33 17.05 -1.39
C LYS A 599 35.00 18.54 -1.32
N ARG A 600 33.71 18.90 -1.41
CA ARG A 600 33.22 20.29 -1.44
C ARG A 600 32.80 20.82 -0.07
N PHE A 601 32.30 19.95 0.80
CA PHE A 601 31.74 20.35 2.09
C PHE A 601 32.17 19.40 3.20
N LYS A 602 32.49 19.99 4.35
CA LYS A 602 32.18 19.37 5.64
C LYS A 602 30.81 19.91 6.09
N TRP A 603 30.13 19.24 7.01
CA TRP A 603 28.86 19.71 7.57
C TRP A 603 28.67 19.32 9.02
N ASP A 604 27.88 20.11 9.75
CA ASP A 604 27.47 19.83 11.13
C ASP A 604 25.94 19.60 11.18
N LEU A 605 25.46 18.70 12.04
CA LEU A 605 24.02 18.51 12.25
C LEU A 605 23.44 19.67 13.06
N LEU A 606 22.39 20.33 12.54
CA LEU A 606 21.65 21.36 13.29
C LEU A 606 20.66 20.73 14.28
N ILE A 607 20.33 19.45 14.11
CA ILE A 607 19.56 18.62 15.05
C ILE A 607 20.27 17.26 15.15
N PRO A 608 21.21 17.07 16.10
CA PRO A 608 21.95 15.81 16.23
C PRO A 608 21.04 14.60 16.48
N ASP A 609 20.18 14.66 17.51
CA ASP A 609 19.23 13.61 17.87
C ASP A 609 17.92 13.64 17.02
N GLU A 610 18.01 13.94 15.72
CA GLU A 610 16.82 13.98 14.87
C GLU A 610 16.17 12.59 14.74
N LYS A 611 14.89 12.51 15.09
CA LYS A 611 14.12 11.26 14.98
C LYS A 611 13.97 10.85 13.54
N ILE A 612 14.41 9.63 13.22
CA ILE A 612 14.22 8.99 11.91
C ILE A 612 13.14 7.90 12.03
N PRO A 613 11.83 8.24 11.96
CA PRO A 613 10.79 7.23 11.83
C PRO A 613 10.92 6.46 10.51
N TYR A 614 10.48 5.20 10.56
CA TYR A 614 10.25 4.35 9.40
C TYR A 614 8.78 4.43 8.95
N ASP A 615 8.45 5.33 8.01
CA ASP A 615 7.12 5.39 7.38
C ASP A 615 7.18 5.71 5.87
N PRO A 616 7.32 4.70 4.99
CA PRO A 616 7.61 3.29 5.27
C PRO A 616 9.11 3.00 5.49
N MET A 617 9.97 3.85 4.92
CA MET A 617 11.44 3.82 4.97
C MET A 617 11.96 4.81 6.02
N PRO A 618 13.23 4.73 6.47
CA PRO A 618 13.78 5.71 7.40
C PRO A 618 13.89 7.09 6.73
N ALA A 619 13.15 8.06 7.27
CA ALA A 619 13.13 9.45 6.82
C ALA A 619 13.24 10.40 8.03
N PRO A 620 14.22 11.33 8.07
CA PRO A 620 14.38 12.26 9.19
C PRO A 620 13.18 13.23 9.34
N SER A 621 12.66 13.35 10.56
CA SER A 621 11.39 14.04 10.90
C SER A 621 11.30 15.52 10.54
N GLN A 622 12.43 16.22 10.39
CA GLN A 622 12.54 17.64 10.03
C GLN A 622 13.32 17.86 8.72
N GLY A 623 13.87 16.78 8.16
CA GLY A 623 14.56 16.72 6.88
C GLY A 623 16.08 16.65 6.97
N LEU A 624 16.64 16.40 8.16
CA LEU A 624 18.08 16.46 8.45
C LEU A 624 18.71 17.80 7.99
N PRO A 625 18.43 18.91 8.70
CA PRO A 625 19.07 20.19 8.44
C PRO A 625 20.53 20.13 8.87
N VAL A 626 21.43 20.52 7.97
CA VAL A 626 22.87 20.60 8.24
C VAL A 626 23.40 21.99 7.89
N ARG A 627 24.38 22.48 8.65
CA ARG A 627 25.16 23.66 8.28
C ARG A 627 26.33 23.21 7.41
N LEU A 628 26.52 23.87 6.27
CA LEU A 628 27.61 23.58 5.35
C LEU A 628 28.87 24.38 5.72
N GLN A 629 30.01 23.70 5.71
CA GLN A 629 31.34 24.28 5.79
C GLN A 629 32.03 24.07 4.43
N PRO A 630 32.02 25.06 3.52
CA PRO A 630 32.69 24.93 2.23
C PRO A 630 34.18 24.64 2.40
N ARG A 631 34.65 23.54 1.81
CA ARG A 631 36.07 23.22 1.74
C ARG A 631 36.67 24.05 0.61
N GLN A 632 37.78 24.74 0.89
CA GLN A 632 38.57 25.36 -0.18
C GLN A 632 39.03 24.25 -1.14
N SER A 633 38.75 24.42 -2.43
CA SER A 633 39.27 23.53 -3.46
C SER A 633 40.79 23.70 -3.52
N SER A 634 41.53 22.69 -3.05
CA SER A 634 42.92 22.51 -3.43
C SER A 634 42.96 22.32 -4.95
N ALA A 635 43.46 23.34 -5.65
CA ALA A 635 43.56 23.40 -7.10
C ALA A 635 44.63 22.44 -7.65
#